data_AF-A0A554GQP1-F1
#
_entry.id   AF-A0A554GQP1-F1
#
_cell.length_a   1.000
_cell.length_b   1.000
_cell.length_c   1.000
_cell.angle_alpha   90.00
_cell.angle_beta   90.00
_cell.angle_gamma   90.00
#
_symmetry.space_group_name_H-M   'P 1'
#
loop_
_entity.id
_entity.type
_entity.pdbx_description
1 polymer ?
#
loop_
_entity_poly.entity_id
_entity_poly.type
_entity_poly.pdbx_seq_one_letter_code
_entity_poly.pdbx_strand_id
1 'polypeptide(L)'
;MNRRAVVTRVGALALAGMCGLFPGTAGATCQLKSIVGVSFVNYTSSAVLPLDSDGSISFRCDAQLIPVTIDLSQGSSGSYVSRTLKGPSSSSLNYNLYTDVTRLLVWGNGLSGTAHYGPVIPLLGADVTLPVYGRIPAGQSVAAGSYTDTLVVTMTF
;
A
#
# COMPACT_ATOMS: atom_id res chain seq x y z
N MET A 1 -38.05 68.79 15.66
CA MET A 1 -37.26 68.21 16.76
C MET A 1 -38.24 67.64 17.78
N ASN A 2 -38.24 66.39 18.26
CA ASN A 2 -37.50 65.19 17.91
C ASN A 2 -38.23 64.01 18.61
N ARG A 3 -38.61 62.98 17.83
CA ARG A 3 -38.80 61.53 18.12
C ARG A 3 -39.11 61.05 19.55
N ARG A 4 -40.07 60.12 19.67
CA ARG A 4 -39.83 58.69 20.03
C ARG A 4 -41.12 57.85 19.90
N ALA A 5 -41.10 56.92 18.96
CA ALA A 5 -42.08 55.85 18.83
C ALA A 5 -41.72 54.70 19.79
N VAL A 6 -42.71 54.18 20.51
CA VAL A 6 -42.60 52.99 21.37
C VAL A 6 -42.71 51.76 20.46
N VAL A 7 -41.65 50.94 20.41
CA VAL A 7 -41.61 49.70 19.64
C VAL A 7 -41.93 48.53 20.58
N THR A 8 -43.11 47.93 20.41
CA THR A 8 -43.57 46.74 21.15
C THR A 8 -42.93 45.49 20.53
N ARG A 9 -42.10 44.78 21.30
CA ARG A 9 -41.52 43.48 20.90
C ARG A 9 -42.56 42.38 21.09
N VAL A 10 -42.91 41.65 20.02
CA VAL A 10 -43.66 40.39 20.13
C VAL A 10 -42.79 39.28 19.53
N GLY A 11 -42.62 38.22 20.31
CA GLY A 11 -41.55 37.23 20.20
C GLY A 11 -41.62 36.32 18.98
N ALA A 12 -40.43 35.98 18.47
CA ALA A 12 -40.24 34.90 17.51
C ALA A 12 -40.20 33.56 18.27
N LEU A 13 -41.14 32.65 17.99
CA LEU A 13 -41.03 31.26 18.39
C LEU A 13 -39.91 30.59 17.56
N ALA A 14 -38.82 30.23 18.22
CA ALA A 14 -37.78 29.40 17.63
C ALA A 14 -38.25 27.93 17.59
N LEU A 15 -38.47 27.39 16.40
CA LEU A 15 -38.66 25.95 16.18
C LEU A 15 -37.34 25.23 16.49
N ALA A 16 -37.38 24.34 17.48
CA ALA A 16 -36.29 23.48 17.88
C ALA A 16 -35.82 22.62 16.69
N GLY A 17 -34.55 22.78 16.31
CA GLY A 17 -33.90 21.95 15.30
C GLY A 17 -33.81 20.51 15.79
N MET A 18 -34.62 19.63 15.20
CA MET A 18 -34.52 18.19 15.37
C MET A 18 -33.21 17.72 14.76
N CYS A 19 -32.17 17.62 15.59
CA CYS A 19 -30.89 17.03 15.24
C CYS A 19 -31.13 15.54 14.95
N GLY A 20 -31.35 15.22 13.68
CA GLY A 20 -31.45 13.85 13.20
C GLY A 20 -30.11 13.16 13.45
N LEU A 21 -30.05 12.32 14.48
CA LEU A 21 -29.03 11.28 14.60
C LEU A 21 -29.29 10.29 13.47
N PHE A 22 -28.73 10.57 12.29
CA PHE A 22 -28.59 9.53 11.27
C PHE A 22 -27.66 8.47 11.87
N PRO A 23 -28.11 7.21 12.07
CA PRO A 23 -27.17 6.14 12.32
C PRO A 23 -26.27 6.06 11.08
N GLY A 24 -25.03 6.54 11.19
CA GLY A 24 -24.04 6.31 10.17
C GLY A 24 -23.88 4.81 10.05
N THR A 25 -24.32 4.24 8.94
CA THR A 25 -23.95 2.87 8.59
C THR A 25 -22.45 2.87 8.44
N ALA A 26 -21.73 2.41 9.47
CA ALA A 26 -20.31 2.12 9.38
C ALA A 26 -20.18 0.98 8.35
N GLY A 27 -19.93 1.34 7.09
CA GLY A 27 -19.70 0.36 6.03
C GLY A 27 -18.44 -0.44 6.32
N ALA A 28 -18.36 -1.64 5.75
CA ALA A 28 -17.10 -2.37 5.67
C ALA A 28 -16.06 -1.47 4.99
N THR A 29 -14.92 -1.27 5.63
CA THR A 29 -13.81 -0.50 5.05
C THR A 29 -12.51 -1.28 5.22
N CYS A 30 -11.66 -1.21 4.20
CA CYS A 30 -10.28 -1.66 4.27
C CYS A 30 -9.38 -0.54 3.76
N GLN A 31 -8.29 -0.30 4.49
CA GLN A 31 -7.34 0.75 4.15
C GLN A 31 -5.90 0.25 4.30
N LEU A 32 -5.08 0.56 3.30
CA LEU A 32 -3.62 0.50 3.44
C LEU A 32 -3.19 1.61 4.42
N LYS A 33 -2.43 1.25 5.45
CA LYS A 33 -2.02 2.16 6.53
C LYS A 33 -0.62 2.73 6.32
N SER A 34 0.34 1.86 6.07
CA SER A 34 1.75 2.22 5.85
C SER A 34 2.40 1.23 4.90
N ILE A 35 3.25 1.75 4.01
CA ILE A 35 4.04 0.97 3.07
C ILE A 35 5.50 1.39 3.23
N VAL A 36 6.34 0.44 3.63
CA VAL A 36 7.79 0.60 3.73
C VAL A 36 8.39 -0.13 2.54
N GLY A 37 9.02 0.63 1.64
CA GLY A 37 9.70 0.08 0.47
C GLY A 37 10.94 -0.75 0.85
N VAL A 38 11.34 -1.66 -0.03
CA VAL A 38 12.56 -2.44 0.14
C VAL A 38 13.77 -1.61 -0.29
N SER A 39 14.79 -1.53 0.56
CA SER A 39 16.03 -0.80 0.27
C SER A 39 17.23 -1.74 0.25
N PHE A 40 17.85 -1.89 -0.91
CA PHE A 40 19.05 -2.72 -1.09
C PHE A 40 20.30 -1.85 -0.91
N VAL A 41 20.89 -1.88 0.29
CA VAL A 41 22.08 -1.08 0.60
C VAL A 41 23.34 -1.84 0.15
N ASN A 42 24.25 -1.16 -0.54
CA ASN A 42 25.58 -1.65 -0.94
C ASN A 42 25.61 -2.83 -1.93
N TYR A 43 24.75 -2.84 -2.95
CA TYR A 43 24.93 -3.79 -4.05
C TYR A 43 26.25 -3.53 -4.79
N THR A 44 27.05 -4.58 -4.98
CA THR A 44 28.30 -4.55 -5.77
C THR A 44 28.24 -5.59 -6.88
N SER A 45 28.71 -5.26 -8.08
CA SER A 45 28.71 -6.19 -9.23
C SER A 45 29.57 -7.44 -9.01
N SER A 46 30.54 -7.40 -8.10
CA SER A 46 31.37 -8.53 -7.69
C SER A 46 30.75 -9.41 -6.60
N ALA A 47 29.52 -9.12 -6.15
CA ALA A 47 28.86 -9.91 -5.13
C ALA A 47 28.64 -11.34 -5.64
N VAL A 48 29.07 -12.32 -4.84
CA VAL A 48 28.92 -13.76 -5.12
C VAL A 48 27.68 -14.38 -4.48
N LEU A 49 27.02 -13.64 -3.59
CA LEU A 49 25.76 -14.00 -2.94
C LEU A 49 24.66 -13.01 -3.32
N PRO A 50 23.39 -13.43 -3.34
CA PRO A 50 22.28 -12.52 -3.51
C PRO A 50 22.23 -11.51 -2.36
N LEU A 51 21.82 -10.28 -2.67
CA LEU A 51 21.56 -9.25 -1.67
C LEU A 51 20.07 -9.25 -1.32
N ASP A 52 19.77 -9.67 -0.11
CA ASP A 52 18.43 -9.70 0.44
C ASP A 52 18.15 -8.45 1.26
N SER A 53 16.90 -7.99 1.23
CA SER A 53 16.40 -6.88 2.05
C SER A 53 14.90 -7.02 2.22
N ASP A 54 14.33 -6.34 3.21
CA ASP A 54 12.93 -6.50 3.59
C ASP A 54 12.23 -5.14 3.66
N GLY A 55 10.93 -5.16 3.40
CA GLY A 55 10.01 -4.04 3.53
C GLY A 55 8.72 -4.52 4.20
N SER A 56 7.69 -3.68 4.21
CA SER A 56 6.42 -4.08 4.82
C SER A 56 5.23 -3.33 4.26
N ILE A 57 4.09 -4.01 4.19
CA ILE A 57 2.77 -3.43 3.88
C ILE A 57 1.88 -3.65 5.09
N SER A 58 1.32 -2.59 5.63
CA SER A 58 0.34 -2.67 6.71
C SER A 58 -1.03 -2.23 6.23
N PHE A 59 -2.06 -2.96 6.64
CA PHE A 59 -3.45 -2.66 6.31
C PHE A 59 -4.35 -2.94 7.51
N ARG A 60 -5.51 -2.30 7.52
CA ARG A 60 -6.55 -2.48 8.53
C ARG A 60 -7.89 -2.53 7.86
N CYS A 61 -8.72 -3.45 8.33
CA CYS A 61 -10.10 -3.56 7.88
C CYS A 61 -11.05 -3.49 9.07
N ASP A 62 -12.10 -2.68 8.95
CA ASP A 62 -13.17 -2.54 9.92
C ASP A 62 -14.46 -3.07 9.29
N ALA A 63 -15.15 -3.97 9.99
CA ALA A 63 -16.38 -4.64 9.53
C ALA A 63 -16.31 -5.34 8.15
N GLN A 64 -15.11 -5.71 7.65
CA GLN A 64 -14.95 -6.44 6.40
C GLN A 64 -15.07 -7.96 6.58
N LEU A 65 -16.08 -8.56 5.95
CA LEU A 65 -16.33 -10.00 5.98
C LEU A 65 -15.96 -10.71 4.67
N ILE A 66 -15.61 -9.96 3.63
CA ILE A 66 -15.12 -10.48 2.33
C ILE A 66 -13.60 -10.70 2.42
N PRO A 67 -13.06 -11.79 1.86
CA PRO A 67 -11.63 -12.02 1.83
C PRO A 67 -10.87 -10.91 1.09
N VAL A 68 -9.74 -10.50 1.67
CA VAL A 68 -8.82 -9.53 1.08
C VAL A 68 -7.72 -10.25 0.33
N THR A 69 -7.35 -9.73 -0.84
CA THR A 69 -6.08 -10.05 -1.52
C THR A 69 -5.20 -8.83 -1.67
N ILE A 70 -3.88 -9.03 -1.68
CA ILE A 70 -2.91 -7.96 -1.95
C ILE A 70 -1.93 -8.39 -3.04
N ASP A 71 -1.93 -7.61 -4.11
CA ASP A 71 -1.10 -7.80 -5.30
C ASP A 71 -0.07 -6.67 -5.43
N LEU A 72 1.08 -7.00 -6.04
CA LEU A 72 2.11 -6.03 -6.40
C LEU A 72 2.20 -5.89 -7.91
N SER A 73 2.21 -4.66 -8.44
CA SER A 73 2.34 -4.41 -9.87
C SER A 73 3.69 -4.88 -10.44
N GLN A 74 3.78 -4.90 -11.76
CA GLN A 74 5.01 -5.26 -12.50
C GLN A 74 6.14 -4.23 -12.36
N GLY A 75 5.92 -3.12 -11.65
CA GLY A 75 6.84 -1.99 -11.62
C GLY A 75 7.07 -1.41 -13.03
N SER A 76 8.21 -0.76 -13.23
CA SER A 76 8.58 -0.16 -14.52
C SER A 76 9.02 -1.17 -15.58
N SER A 77 9.23 -2.45 -15.25
CA SER A 77 9.69 -3.46 -16.21
C SER A 77 8.56 -4.08 -17.05
N GLY A 78 7.30 -3.96 -16.61
CA GLY A 78 6.17 -4.64 -17.26
C GLY A 78 6.19 -6.17 -17.11
N SER A 79 7.02 -6.72 -16.20
CA SER A 79 7.07 -8.14 -15.87
C SER A 79 7.11 -8.38 -14.37
N TYR A 80 6.29 -9.32 -13.87
CA TYR A 80 6.39 -9.78 -12.48
C TYR A 80 7.69 -10.55 -12.25
N VAL A 81 8.03 -11.50 -13.13
CA VAL A 81 9.12 -12.45 -12.94
C VAL A 81 10.50 -11.81 -13.14
N SER A 82 10.58 -10.76 -13.96
CA SER A 82 11.82 -10.04 -14.27
C SER A 82 11.65 -8.55 -13.97
N ARG A 83 11.48 -8.20 -12.70
CA ARG A 83 11.47 -6.79 -12.29
C ARG A 83 12.88 -6.20 -12.35
N THR A 84 12.95 -4.92 -12.70
CA THR A 84 14.23 -4.20 -12.83
C THR A 84 14.15 -2.85 -12.16
N LEU A 85 15.16 -2.53 -11.35
CA LEU A 85 15.43 -1.18 -10.91
C LEU A 85 16.08 -0.42 -12.07
N LYS A 86 15.68 0.83 -12.30
CA LYS A 86 16.26 1.72 -13.31
C LYS A 86 17.36 2.58 -12.69
N GLY A 87 18.51 2.62 -13.37
CA GLY A 87 19.68 3.38 -12.94
C GLY A 87 20.27 4.24 -14.05
N PRO A 88 21.50 4.76 -13.86
CA PRO A 88 22.13 5.69 -14.79
C PRO A 88 22.47 5.02 -16.13
N SER A 89 22.63 5.84 -17.18
CA SER A 89 23.06 5.38 -18.51
C SER A 89 22.19 4.26 -19.09
N SER A 90 20.87 4.30 -18.83
CA SER A 90 19.92 3.26 -19.21
C SER A 90 20.21 1.87 -18.61
N SER A 91 21.04 1.82 -17.57
CA SER A 91 21.32 0.57 -16.84
C SER A 91 20.08 0.09 -16.11
N SER A 92 19.92 -1.22 -16.05
CA SER A 92 18.85 -1.88 -15.31
C SER A 92 19.46 -2.95 -14.42
N LEU A 93 18.99 -3.03 -13.18
CA LEU A 93 19.43 -4.01 -12.19
C LEU A 93 18.25 -4.92 -11.83
N ASN A 94 18.38 -6.23 -12.05
CA ASN A 94 17.30 -7.16 -11.76
C ASN A 94 17.11 -7.30 -10.26
N TYR A 95 15.85 -7.37 -9.85
CA TYR A 95 15.44 -7.66 -8.49
C TYR A 95 14.11 -8.39 -8.53
N ASN A 96 13.69 -8.96 -7.40
CA ASN A 96 12.29 -9.32 -7.25
C ASN A 96 11.82 -9.27 -5.81
N LEU A 97 10.49 -9.33 -5.64
CA LEU A 97 9.79 -9.29 -4.37
C LEU A 97 8.99 -10.58 -4.17
N TYR A 98 8.87 -11.02 -2.93
CA TYR A 98 8.33 -12.31 -2.52
C TYR A 98 7.44 -12.15 -1.29
N THR A 99 6.44 -13.03 -1.17
CA THR A 99 5.50 -13.07 -0.04
C THR A 99 6.09 -13.74 1.21
N ASP A 100 7.17 -14.50 1.06
CA ASP A 100 7.78 -15.27 2.14
C ASP A 100 9.31 -15.30 2.07
N VAL A 101 9.92 -15.74 3.17
CA VAL A 101 11.37 -15.79 3.36
C VAL A 101 12.08 -16.83 2.49
N THR A 102 11.36 -17.86 2.01
CA THR A 102 11.94 -18.88 1.11
C THR A 102 12.19 -18.32 -0.29
N ARG A 103 11.46 -17.25 -0.66
CA ARG A 103 11.63 -16.53 -1.92
C ARG A 103 11.49 -17.44 -3.14
N LEU A 104 10.57 -18.40 -3.07
CA LEU A 104 10.32 -19.38 -4.13
C LEU A 104 9.38 -18.84 -5.20
N LEU A 105 8.34 -18.12 -4.80
CA LEU A 105 7.34 -17.57 -5.71
C LEU A 105 7.35 -16.04 -5.67
N VAL A 106 7.47 -15.44 -6.84
CA VAL A 106 7.46 -13.97 -6.99
C VAL A 106 6.09 -13.43 -6.61
N TRP A 107 6.05 -12.39 -5.79
CA TRP A 107 4.82 -11.67 -5.48
C TRP A 107 4.38 -10.86 -6.70
N GLY A 108 3.27 -11.26 -7.30
CA GLY A 108 2.60 -10.60 -8.41
C GLY A 108 1.10 -10.52 -8.12
N ASN A 109 0.30 -11.18 -8.96
CA ASN A 109 -1.16 -11.18 -8.88
C ASN A 109 -1.78 -12.59 -8.71
N GLY A 110 -0.96 -13.61 -8.47
CA GLY A 110 -1.41 -15.01 -8.36
C GLY A 110 -1.59 -15.73 -9.69
N LEU A 111 -1.34 -15.07 -10.84
CA LEU A 111 -1.40 -15.68 -12.16
C LEU A 111 0.00 -16.04 -12.65
N SER A 112 0.06 -16.93 -13.65
CA SER A 112 1.30 -17.32 -14.33
C SER A 112 2.43 -17.77 -13.39
N GLY A 113 2.07 -18.45 -12.30
CA GLY A 113 3.02 -18.95 -11.30
C GLY A 113 3.54 -17.91 -10.30
N THR A 114 2.97 -16.69 -10.28
CA THR A 114 3.24 -15.73 -9.21
C THR A 114 2.41 -16.04 -7.97
N ALA A 115 2.88 -15.60 -6.81
CA ALA A 115 2.11 -15.58 -5.57
C ALA A 115 1.41 -14.23 -5.39
N HIS A 116 0.37 -14.21 -4.56
CA HIS A 116 -0.18 -13.00 -3.95
C HIS A 116 -0.47 -13.26 -2.48
N TYR A 117 -0.73 -12.22 -1.71
CA TYR A 117 -1.24 -12.39 -0.35
C TYR A 117 -2.76 -12.60 -0.38
N GLY A 118 -3.27 -13.55 0.41
CA GLY A 118 -4.69 -13.88 0.47
C GLY A 118 -5.09 -15.04 -0.46
N PRO A 119 -6.39 -15.29 -0.63
CA PRO A 119 -7.51 -14.61 0.03
C PRO A 119 -7.59 -14.93 1.52
N VAL A 120 -7.79 -13.92 2.38
CA VAL A 120 -7.99 -14.10 3.83
C VAL A 120 -9.06 -13.16 4.37
N ILE A 121 -9.89 -13.64 5.30
CA ILE A 121 -10.79 -12.75 6.05
C ILE A 121 -9.92 -11.99 7.08
N PRO A 122 -9.86 -10.65 7.02
CA PRO A 122 -8.96 -9.87 7.85
C PRO A 122 -9.44 -9.84 9.30
N LEU A 123 -8.51 -9.67 10.24
CA LEU A 123 -8.85 -9.45 11.64
C LEU A 123 -9.50 -8.06 11.79
N LEU A 124 -10.78 -8.04 12.17
CA LEU A 124 -11.56 -6.81 12.26
C LEU A 124 -10.96 -5.85 13.30
N GLY A 125 -10.75 -4.60 12.88
CA GLY A 125 -10.27 -3.53 13.74
C GLY A 125 -8.84 -3.68 14.23
N ALA A 126 -8.04 -4.55 13.61
CA ALA A 126 -6.63 -4.74 13.91
C ALA A 126 -5.74 -4.38 12.72
N ASP A 127 -4.56 -3.84 13.01
CA ASP A 127 -3.53 -3.62 12.00
C ASP A 127 -2.81 -4.94 11.70
N VAL A 128 -2.79 -5.33 10.42
CA VAL A 128 -2.06 -6.49 9.92
C VAL A 128 -0.85 -5.98 9.16
N THR A 129 0.34 -6.47 9.52
CA THR A 129 1.60 -6.13 8.84
C THR A 129 2.13 -7.33 8.08
N LEU A 130 2.33 -7.17 6.78
CA LEU A 130 2.87 -8.16 5.87
C LEU A 130 4.33 -7.82 5.55
N PRO A 131 5.29 -8.72 5.82
CA PRO A 131 6.65 -8.53 5.36
C PRO A 131 6.72 -8.66 3.83
N VAL A 132 7.48 -7.80 3.19
CA VAL A 132 7.82 -7.87 1.77
C VAL A 132 9.28 -8.27 1.66
N TYR A 133 9.56 -9.46 1.14
CA TYR A 133 10.93 -9.94 1.03
C TYR A 133 11.47 -9.58 -0.35
N GLY A 134 12.57 -8.84 -0.42
CA GLY A 134 13.23 -8.50 -1.66
C GLY A 134 14.56 -9.22 -1.84
N ARG A 135 14.96 -9.41 -3.10
CA ARG A 135 16.26 -9.96 -3.49
C ARG A 135 16.80 -9.31 -4.75
N ILE A 136 18.08 -8.97 -4.75
CA ILE A 136 18.89 -8.71 -5.95
C ILE A 136 19.77 -9.95 -6.17
N PRO A 137 19.68 -10.64 -7.33
CA PRO A 137 20.60 -11.71 -7.70
C PRO A 137 22.07 -11.24 -7.75
N ALA A 138 22.98 -12.15 -7.39
CA ALA A 138 24.42 -11.94 -7.42
C ALA A 138 24.96 -11.71 -8.85
N GLY A 139 26.14 -11.10 -8.96
CA GLY A 139 26.93 -11.09 -10.19
C GLY A 139 26.39 -10.28 -11.37
N GLN A 140 25.46 -9.35 -11.17
CA GLN A 140 24.98 -8.48 -12.24
C GLN A 140 25.96 -7.32 -12.45
N SER A 141 26.56 -7.27 -13.64
CA SER A 141 27.44 -6.18 -14.07
C SER A 141 26.61 -4.99 -14.52
N VAL A 142 26.57 -3.93 -13.71
CA VAL A 142 25.82 -2.69 -13.99
C VAL A 142 26.67 -1.47 -13.66
N ALA A 143 26.35 -0.31 -14.24
CA ALA A 143 27.06 0.94 -13.94
C ALA A 143 26.87 1.35 -12.48
N ALA A 144 27.87 1.99 -11.88
CA ALA A 144 27.75 2.55 -10.54
C ALA A 144 26.73 3.70 -10.51
N GLY A 145 25.85 3.71 -9.50
CA GLY A 145 24.88 4.78 -9.28
C GLY A 145 23.65 4.29 -8.53
N SER A 146 22.67 5.18 -8.40
CA SER A 146 21.39 4.88 -7.74
C SER A 146 20.43 4.16 -8.68
N TYR A 147 19.75 3.16 -8.16
CA TYR A 147 18.76 2.35 -8.88
C TYR A 147 17.43 2.38 -8.14
N THR A 148 16.33 2.68 -8.85
CA THR A 148 14.99 2.81 -8.25
C THR A 148 13.92 2.19 -9.14
N ASP A 149 12.84 1.70 -8.52
CA ASP A 149 11.61 1.30 -9.19
C ASP A 149 10.42 1.69 -8.30
N THR A 150 9.25 1.91 -8.91
CA THR A 150 8.02 2.27 -8.21
C THR A 150 6.96 1.23 -8.53
N LEU A 151 6.44 0.57 -7.50
CA LEU A 151 5.37 -0.42 -7.62
C LEU A 151 4.06 0.15 -7.07
N VAL A 152 2.96 -0.40 -7.58
CA VAL A 152 1.62 -0.15 -7.07
C VAL A 152 1.20 -1.37 -6.26
N VAL A 153 0.71 -1.13 -5.04
CA VAL A 153 0.07 -2.14 -4.20
C VAL A 153 -1.43 -2.06 -4.43
N THR A 154 -2.04 -3.17 -4.83
CA THR A 154 -3.49 -3.25 -5.04
C THR A 154 -4.10 -4.16 -3.98
N MET A 155 -5.05 -3.63 -3.22
CA MET A 155 -5.81 -4.38 -2.23
C MET A 155 -7.25 -4.54 -2.72
N THR A 156 -7.72 -5.79 -2.84
CA THR A 156 -9.06 -6.13 -3.34
C THR A 156 -9.91 -6.70 -2.21
N PHE A 157 -11.16 -6.24 -2.05
CA PHE A 157 -12.06 -6.60 -0.94
C PHE A 157 -13.53 -6.25 -1.24
#